data_AF-A0A428WM46-F1
#
_entry.id   AF-A0A428WM46-F1
#
_cell.length_a   1.000
_cell.length_b   1.000
_cell.length_c   1.000
_cell.angle_alpha   90.00
_cell.angle_beta   90.00
_cell.angle_gamma   90.00
#
_symmetry.space_group_name_H-M   'P 1'
#
loop_
_entity.id
_entity.type
_entity.pdbx_description
1 polymer ?
#
loop_
_entity_poly.entity_id
_entity_poly.type
_entity_poly.pdbx_seq_one_letter_code
_entity_poly.pdbx_strand_id
1 'polypeptide(L)'
;MVGVDDVDDFLRQLRIAAFECPPLCEVPLGSYWLGNPVMHGPWPAATCAAVLKIWYEADLIRLHFPAYPAEWNLVPGGWGTRLVDGDALADADAEKLLDHPERWVRENADGYVVPCATWQGDVAPLAEWLAAALDTAQRLPLTTHPEP
;
A
#
# COMPACT_ATOMS: atom_id res chain seq x y z
N MET A 1 3.26 -22.88 -6.25
CA MET A 1 2.14 -22.49 -7.15
C MET A 1 1.19 -21.70 -6.28
N VAL A 2 1.20 -20.37 -6.39
CA VAL A 2 0.27 -19.50 -5.68
C VAL A 2 -1.13 -19.81 -6.24
N GLY A 3 -2.10 -20.11 -5.38
CA GLY A 3 -3.46 -20.40 -5.83
C GLY A 3 -4.06 -19.15 -6.48
N VAL A 4 -4.96 -19.31 -7.46
CA VAL A 4 -5.74 -18.18 -8.00
C VAL A 4 -6.47 -17.43 -6.89
N ASP A 5 -6.80 -18.14 -5.79
CA ASP A 5 -7.40 -17.59 -4.57
C ASP A 5 -6.46 -16.65 -3.80
N ASP A 6 -5.15 -16.93 -3.74
CA ASP A 6 -4.20 -16.13 -2.96
C ASP A 6 -3.93 -14.75 -3.62
N VAL A 7 -3.87 -14.71 -4.96
CA VAL A 7 -3.71 -13.45 -5.72
C VAL A 7 -4.98 -12.60 -5.63
N ASP A 8 -6.16 -13.24 -5.76
CA ASP A 8 -7.44 -12.54 -5.62
C ASP A 8 -7.62 -12.00 -4.20
N ASP A 9 -7.26 -12.78 -3.17
CA ASP A 9 -7.25 -12.32 -1.78
C ASP A 9 -6.31 -11.14 -1.60
N PHE A 10 -5.05 -11.26 -2.02
CA PHE A 10 -4.07 -10.17 -1.93
C PHE A 10 -4.56 -8.87 -2.57
N LEU A 11 -5.06 -8.92 -3.81
CA LEU A 11 -5.55 -7.72 -4.50
C LEU A 11 -6.81 -7.14 -3.86
N ARG A 12 -7.73 -7.97 -3.37
CA ARG A 12 -8.93 -7.50 -2.66
C ARG A 12 -8.58 -6.82 -1.35
N GLN A 13 -7.67 -7.41 -0.56
CA GLN A 13 -7.27 -6.87 0.73
C GLN A 13 -6.46 -5.60 0.57
N LEU A 14 -5.58 -5.52 -0.44
CA LEU A 14 -4.84 -4.30 -0.73
C LEU A 14 -5.79 -3.18 -1.23
N ARG A 15 -6.84 -3.52 -1.97
CA ARG A 15 -7.89 -2.57 -2.33
C ARG A 15 -8.64 -2.09 -1.08
N ILE A 16 -9.02 -2.98 -0.16
CA ILE A 16 -9.63 -2.61 1.11
C ILE A 16 -8.71 -1.66 1.88
N ALA A 17 -7.40 -1.95 1.94
CA ALA A 17 -6.42 -1.05 2.52
C ALA A 17 -6.45 0.34 1.84
N ALA A 18 -6.56 0.43 0.52
CA ALA A 18 -6.70 1.73 -0.14
C ALA A 18 -7.97 2.52 0.29
N PHE A 19 -9.04 1.86 0.71
CA PHE A 19 -10.23 2.52 1.27
C PHE A 19 -10.11 2.86 2.74
N GLU A 20 -9.37 2.05 3.51
CA GLU A 20 -9.16 2.25 4.95
C GLU A 20 -7.97 3.17 5.26
N CYS A 21 -7.12 3.43 4.27
CA CYS A 21 -5.92 4.27 4.36
C CYS A 21 -4.99 3.90 5.54
N PRO A 22 -4.58 2.63 5.72
CA PRO A 22 -3.65 2.29 6.78
C PRO A 22 -2.24 2.81 6.45
N PRO A 23 -1.40 3.05 7.46
CA PRO A 23 0.03 3.34 7.27
C PRO A 23 0.72 2.29 6.38
N LEU A 24 1.62 2.71 5.50
CA LEU A 24 2.40 1.81 4.65
C LEU A 24 3.19 0.76 5.44
N CYS A 25 3.60 1.05 6.68
CA CYS A 25 4.25 0.07 7.56
C CYS A 25 3.33 -1.07 8.04
N GLU A 26 2.01 -0.91 7.91
CA GLU A 26 1.01 -1.92 8.29
C GLU A 26 0.50 -2.71 7.08
N VAL A 27 0.51 -2.14 5.89
CA VAL A 27 0.03 -2.79 4.66
C VAL A 27 0.63 -4.19 4.44
N PRO A 28 1.97 -4.40 4.53
CA PRO A 28 2.56 -5.73 4.35
C PRO A 28 2.22 -6.74 5.44
N LEU A 29 1.79 -6.28 6.62
CA LEU A 29 1.40 -7.15 7.74
C LEU A 29 0.07 -7.85 7.46
N GLY A 30 -0.72 -7.31 6.53
CA GLY A 30 -2.04 -7.81 6.19
C GLY A 30 -3.11 -7.48 7.23
N SER A 31 -4.24 -8.20 7.21
CA SER A 31 -5.41 -7.89 8.04
C SER A 31 -5.98 -9.12 8.73
N TYR A 32 -6.40 -8.94 9.98
CA TYR A 32 -7.05 -9.99 10.76
C TYR A 32 -8.52 -9.64 11.01
N TRP A 33 -9.43 -10.48 10.55
CA TRP A 33 -10.87 -10.26 10.72
C TRP A 33 -11.39 -10.93 12.01
N LEU A 34 -11.93 -10.15 12.95
CA LEU A 34 -12.40 -10.65 14.26
C LEU A 34 -13.74 -11.42 14.23
N GLY A 35 -14.64 -11.12 13.29
CA GLY A 35 -15.94 -11.80 13.15
C GLY A 35 -15.90 -13.20 12.50
N ASN A 36 -14.81 -13.55 11.82
CA ASN A 36 -14.51 -14.86 11.26
C ASN A 36 -12.98 -14.94 11.18
N PRO A 37 -12.31 -15.70 12.06
CA PRO A 37 -10.87 -15.61 12.26
C PRO A 37 -10.12 -16.09 11.02
N VAL A 38 -9.89 -15.15 10.10
CA VAL A 38 -9.13 -15.29 8.87
C VAL A 38 -8.01 -14.28 8.93
N MET A 39 -6.79 -14.76 8.65
CA MET A 39 -5.60 -13.94 8.50
C MET A 39 -5.33 -13.80 7.01
N HIS A 40 -5.35 -12.57 6.52
CA HIS A 40 -4.94 -12.23 5.17
C HIS A 40 -3.49 -11.74 5.18
N GLY A 41 -2.63 -12.31 4.34
CA GLY A 41 -1.19 -12.05 4.40
C GLY A 41 -0.52 -12.74 5.60
N PRO A 42 0.69 -12.30 6.02
CA PRO A 42 1.43 -11.14 5.52
C PRO A 42 1.95 -11.34 4.09
N TRP A 43 2.32 -10.23 3.43
CA TRP A 43 2.93 -10.24 2.09
C TRP A 43 4.24 -9.47 2.09
N PRO A 44 5.18 -9.77 1.16
CA PRO A 44 6.39 -8.97 1.03
C PRO A 44 6.08 -7.50 0.72
N ALA A 45 6.72 -6.56 1.42
CA ALA A 45 6.51 -5.13 1.19
C ALA A 45 6.77 -4.72 -0.27
N ALA A 46 7.77 -5.34 -0.92
CA ALA A 46 8.04 -5.14 -2.34
C ALA A 46 6.88 -5.57 -3.25
N THR A 47 6.16 -6.64 -2.90
CA THR A 47 4.98 -7.09 -3.63
C THR A 47 3.83 -6.11 -3.47
N CYS A 48 3.59 -5.62 -2.25
CA CYS A 48 2.60 -4.57 -1.99
C CYS A 48 2.94 -3.29 -2.78
N ALA A 49 4.20 -2.86 -2.76
CA ALA A 49 4.67 -1.66 -3.44
C ALA A 49 4.52 -1.72 -4.96
N ALA A 50 4.82 -2.85 -5.57
CA ALA A 50 4.64 -3.03 -7.00
C ALA A 50 3.16 -2.84 -7.43
N VAL A 51 2.21 -3.38 -6.65
CA VAL A 51 0.78 -3.19 -6.95
C VAL A 51 0.32 -1.77 -6.64
N LEU A 52 0.72 -1.20 -5.50
CA LEU A 52 0.39 0.18 -5.16
C LEU A 52 0.93 1.16 -6.22
N LYS A 53 2.13 0.92 -6.77
CA LYS A 53 2.69 1.72 -7.86
C LYS A 53 1.83 1.67 -9.12
N ILE A 54 1.38 0.48 -9.53
CA ILE A 54 0.48 0.32 -10.67
C ILE A 54 -0.84 1.08 -10.45
N TRP A 55 -1.43 0.95 -9.26
CA TRP A 55 -2.67 1.65 -8.93
C TRP A 55 -2.48 3.17 -8.82
N TYR A 56 -1.32 3.62 -8.36
CA TYR A 56 -0.96 5.03 -8.33
C TYR A 56 -0.83 5.60 -9.75
N GLU A 57 -0.12 4.91 -10.65
CA GLU A 57 0.01 5.29 -12.06
C GLU A 57 -1.33 5.28 -12.80
N ALA A 58 -2.28 4.44 -12.38
CA ALA A 58 -3.64 4.38 -12.90
C ALA A 58 -4.60 5.43 -12.27
N ASP A 59 -4.10 6.32 -11.41
CA ASP A 59 -4.89 7.30 -10.64
C ASP A 59 -5.99 6.67 -9.78
N LEU A 60 -5.83 5.42 -9.35
CA LEU A 60 -6.74 4.74 -8.43
C LEU A 60 -6.43 5.09 -6.98
N ILE A 61 -5.18 5.42 -6.66
CA ILE A 61 -4.76 5.87 -5.32
C ILE A 61 -3.89 7.13 -5.36
N ARG A 62 -3.84 7.83 -4.22
CA ARG A 62 -2.82 8.83 -3.88
C ARG A 62 -2.17 8.49 -2.55
N LEU A 63 -0.96 9.01 -2.33
CA LEU A 63 -0.22 8.85 -1.10
C LEU A 63 -0.34 10.12 -0.26
N HIS A 64 -0.86 9.99 0.96
CA HIS A 64 -1.04 11.11 1.88
C HIS A 64 -0.22 10.90 3.15
N PHE A 65 0.25 11.96 3.75
CA PHE A 65 0.82 11.95 5.08
C PHE A 65 -0.12 12.68 6.04
N PRO A 66 -0.90 11.95 6.85
CA PRO A 66 -1.83 12.57 7.77
C PRO A 66 -1.08 13.28 8.90
N ALA A 67 -1.76 14.22 9.57
CA ALA A 67 -1.20 14.88 10.73
C ALA A 67 -1.04 13.88 11.89
N TYR A 68 0.19 13.72 12.37
CA TYR A 68 0.51 12.88 13.53
C TYR A 68 0.75 13.69 14.80
N PRO A 69 0.57 13.09 15.99
CA PRO A 69 0.90 13.74 17.25
C PRO A 69 2.38 14.13 17.28
N ALA A 70 2.68 15.35 17.74
CA ALA A 70 4.04 15.89 17.76
C ALA A 70 4.98 15.08 18.69
N GLU A 71 4.42 14.28 19.59
CA GLU A 71 5.16 13.41 20.51
C GLU A 71 5.71 12.15 19.82
N TRP A 72 5.21 11.81 18.63
CA TRP A 72 5.75 10.72 17.83
C TRP A 72 7.06 11.23 17.22
N ASN A 73 8.18 10.94 17.90
CA ASN A 73 9.54 11.28 17.48
C ASN A 73 9.96 10.49 16.23
N LEU A 74 9.26 10.69 15.12
CA LEU A 74 9.53 10.05 13.84
C LEU A 74 10.72 10.70 13.17
N VAL A 75 11.56 9.89 12.51
CA VAL A 75 12.54 10.43 11.57
C VAL A 75 11.77 11.11 10.43
N PRO A 76 11.99 12.41 10.17
CA PRO A 76 11.26 13.11 9.12
C PRO A 76 11.58 12.53 7.74
N GLY A 77 10.54 12.38 6.91
CA GLY A 77 10.71 12.04 5.50
C GLY A 77 11.34 13.20 4.75
N GLY A 78 12.18 12.90 3.75
CA GLY A 78 12.82 13.93 2.92
C GLY A 78 11.83 14.80 2.12
N TRP A 79 10.55 14.42 2.09
CA TRP A 79 9.43 15.06 1.38
C TRP A 79 8.54 15.94 2.27
N GLY A 80 8.78 16.02 3.60
CA GLY A 80 7.86 16.68 4.54
C GLY A 80 7.53 18.15 4.25
N THR A 81 8.38 18.86 3.48
CA THR A 81 8.14 20.26 3.07
C THR A 81 7.55 20.41 1.65
N ARG A 82 7.29 19.30 0.96
CA ARG A 82 6.84 19.24 -0.45
C ARG A 82 5.45 18.63 -0.60
N LEU A 83 4.66 18.63 0.47
CA LEU A 83 3.27 18.16 0.43
C LEU A 83 2.42 19.10 -0.42
N VAL A 84 1.61 18.52 -1.29
CA VAL A 84 0.57 19.18 -2.09
C VAL A 84 -0.69 19.26 -1.24
N ASP A 85 -1.35 20.42 -1.24
CA ASP A 85 -2.59 20.69 -0.49
C ASP A 85 -2.53 20.39 1.02
N GLY A 86 -1.31 20.28 1.57
CA GLY A 86 -1.04 20.12 3.00
C GLY A 86 -0.86 18.69 3.47
N ASP A 87 -1.23 17.66 2.68
CA ASP A 87 -1.10 16.26 3.08
C ASP A 87 -0.67 15.28 1.97
N ALA A 88 -0.87 15.59 0.69
CA ALA A 88 -0.56 14.66 -0.39
C ALA A 88 0.92 14.72 -0.77
N LEU A 89 1.54 13.58 -1.04
CA LEU A 89 2.90 13.57 -1.60
C LEU A 89 2.86 14.05 -3.05
N ALA A 90 3.84 14.88 -3.43
CA ALA A 90 4.09 15.21 -4.83
C ALA A 90 4.52 13.96 -5.62
N ASP A 91 4.21 13.91 -6.92
CA ASP A 91 4.37 12.70 -7.74
C ASP A 91 5.76 12.06 -7.65
N ALA A 92 6.82 12.86 -7.78
CA ALA A 92 8.20 12.37 -7.70
C ALA A 92 8.55 11.77 -6.31
N ASP A 93 7.95 12.28 -5.24
CA ASP A 93 8.16 11.77 -3.89
C ASP A 93 7.33 10.51 -3.63
N ALA A 94 6.11 10.44 -4.17
CA ALA A 94 5.26 9.26 -4.10
C ALA A 94 5.87 8.08 -4.86
N GLU A 95 6.28 8.29 -6.11
CA GLU A 95 6.96 7.27 -6.92
C GLU A 95 8.21 6.76 -6.22
N LYS A 96 9.06 7.67 -5.72
CA LYS A 96 10.27 7.30 -4.98
C LYS A 96 9.94 6.52 -3.70
N LEU A 97 8.86 6.84 -3.00
CA LEU A 97 8.49 6.08 -1.80
C LEU A 97 8.00 4.67 -2.15
N LEU A 98 7.27 4.51 -3.26
CA LEU A 98 6.82 3.20 -3.76
C LEU A 98 7.97 2.36 -4.33
N ASP A 99 9.02 2.99 -4.85
CA ASP A 99 10.24 2.28 -5.30
C ASP A 99 11.14 1.80 -4.15
N HIS A 100 10.88 2.27 -2.92
CA HIS A 100 11.71 2.01 -1.75
C HIS A 100 10.90 1.46 -0.54
N PRO A 101 10.27 0.27 -0.68
CA PRO A 101 9.44 -0.33 0.37
C PRO A 101 10.20 -0.69 1.64
N GLU A 102 11.53 -0.80 1.60
CA GLU A 102 12.37 -0.99 2.78
C GLU A 102 12.31 0.19 3.77
N ARG A 103 11.79 1.35 3.33
CA ARG A 103 11.61 2.55 4.16
C ARG A 103 10.29 2.56 4.93
N TRP A 104 9.37 1.63 4.66
CA TRP A 104 8.04 1.58 5.26
C TRP A 104 8.09 0.99 6.68
N VAL A 105 8.77 1.69 7.57
CA VAL A 105 9.03 1.26 8.96
C VAL A 105 8.44 2.24 9.95
N ARG A 106 8.12 1.78 11.17
CA ARG A 106 7.45 2.57 12.22
C ARG A 106 8.32 3.67 12.81
N GLU A 107 9.62 3.67 12.55
CA GLU A 107 10.55 4.67 13.05
C GLU A 107 10.66 5.88 12.12
N ASN A 108 10.11 5.80 10.91
CA ASN A 108 10.25 6.81 9.85
C ASN A 108 8.88 7.27 9.36
N ALA A 109 8.72 8.58 9.12
CA ALA A 109 7.51 9.16 8.54
C ALA A 109 7.10 8.49 7.21
N ASP A 110 8.05 7.94 6.46
CA ASP A 110 7.79 7.14 5.25
C ASP A 110 6.81 5.97 5.50
N GLY A 111 6.93 5.29 6.64
CA GLY A 111 6.03 4.19 7.01
C GLY A 111 4.62 4.62 7.42
N TYR A 112 4.43 5.93 7.64
CA TYR A 112 3.17 6.54 8.04
C TYR A 112 2.47 7.31 6.92
N VAL A 113 3.05 7.31 5.73
CA VAL A 113 2.29 7.64 4.53
C VAL A 113 1.18 6.60 4.36
N VAL A 114 -0.01 7.03 3.94
CA VAL A 114 -1.18 6.20 3.73
C VAL A 114 -1.55 6.19 2.24
N PRO A 115 -1.78 5.02 1.63
CA PRO A 115 -2.38 4.94 0.31
C PRO A 115 -3.89 5.06 0.44
N CYS A 116 -4.47 6.09 -0.16
CA CYS A 116 -5.91 6.33 -0.17
C CYS A 116 -6.47 6.28 -1.58
N ALA A 117 -7.66 5.70 -1.74
CA ALA A 117 -8.41 5.76 -2.99
C ALA A 117 -8.64 7.22 -3.42
N THR A 118 -8.43 7.51 -4.70
CA THR A 118 -8.83 8.80 -5.28
C THR A 118 -10.34 8.81 -5.53
N TRP A 119 -10.87 9.94 -5.99
CA TRP A 119 -12.23 9.97 -6.53
C TRP A 119 -12.45 8.92 -7.64
N GLN A 120 -11.48 8.76 -8.55
CA GLN A 120 -11.54 7.75 -9.60
C GLN A 120 -11.50 6.33 -9.01
N GLY A 121 -10.60 6.08 -8.05
CA GLY A 121 -10.52 4.80 -7.36
C GLY A 121 -11.80 4.42 -6.60
N ASP A 122 -12.45 5.39 -5.96
CA ASP A 122 -13.67 5.22 -5.18
C ASP A 122 -14.85 4.78 -6.04
N VAL A 123 -14.99 5.36 -7.23
CA VAL A 123 -16.06 5.00 -8.18
C VAL A 123 -15.69 3.81 -9.09
N ALA A 124 -14.42 3.44 -9.18
CA ALA A 124 -13.97 2.34 -10.02
C ALA A 124 -14.48 0.98 -9.50
N PRO A 125 -15.08 0.15 -10.37
CA PRO A 125 -15.54 -1.17 -9.98
C PRO A 125 -14.35 -2.08 -9.61
N LEU A 126 -14.58 -3.05 -8.73
CA LEU A 126 -13.55 -4.02 -8.31
C LEU A 126 -12.78 -4.64 -9.49
N ALA A 127 -13.47 -4.97 -10.58
CA ALA A 127 -12.86 -5.57 -11.77
C ALA A 127 -11.75 -4.69 -12.39
N GLU A 128 -11.85 -3.37 -12.28
CA GLU A 128 -10.85 -2.44 -12.81
C GLU A 128 -9.57 -2.45 -11.97
N TRP A 129 -9.71 -2.41 -10.64
CA TRP A 129 -8.60 -2.54 -9.69
C TRP A 129 -7.81 -3.85 -9.91
N LEU A 130 -8.54 -4.96 -10.05
CA LEU A 130 -7.95 -6.27 -10.31
C LEU A 130 -7.25 -6.28 -11.68
N ALA A 131 -7.94 -5.85 -12.74
CA ALA A 131 -7.41 -5.87 -14.10
C ALA A 131 -6.11 -5.04 -14.25
N ALA A 132 -6.00 -3.92 -13.53
CA ALA A 132 -4.81 -3.08 -13.56
C ALA A 132 -3.54 -3.82 -13.11
N ALA A 133 -3.64 -4.68 -12.09
CA ALA A 133 -2.48 -5.28 -11.44
C ALA A 133 -2.37 -6.81 -11.58
N LEU A 134 -3.38 -7.51 -12.11
CA LEU A 134 -3.47 -8.98 -12.09
C LEU A 134 -2.27 -9.68 -12.72
N ASP A 135 -1.86 -9.28 -13.93
CA ASP A 135 -0.73 -9.88 -14.65
C ASP A 135 0.59 -9.72 -13.86
N THR A 136 0.78 -8.57 -13.21
CA THR A 136 1.94 -8.34 -12.34
C THR A 136 1.84 -9.15 -11.06
N ALA A 137 0.72 -9.11 -10.36
CA ALA A 137 0.52 -9.82 -9.10
C ALA A 137 0.72 -11.34 -9.23
N GLN A 138 0.31 -11.94 -10.35
CA GLN A 138 0.53 -13.37 -10.63
C GLN A 138 2.00 -13.78 -10.73
N ARG A 139 2.91 -12.82 -10.97
CA ARG A 139 4.36 -13.05 -11.11
C ARG A 139 5.14 -12.66 -9.85
N LEU A 140 4.50 -12.02 -8.87
CA LEU A 140 5.13 -11.57 -7.64
C LEU A 140 5.08 -12.66 -6.56
N PRO A 141 6.08 -12.72 -5.67
CA PRO A 141 6.02 -13.60 -4.52
C PRO A 141 4.98 -13.09 -3.51
N LEU A 142 4.05 -13.96 -3.09
CA LEU A 142 3.07 -13.65 -2.04
C LEU A 142 3.46 -14.16 -0.65
N THR A 143 4.53 -14.95 -0.54
CA THR A 143 5.02 -15.46 0.75
C THR A 143 6.37 -14.84 1.08
N THR A 144 6.62 -14.63 2.37
CA THR A 144 7.87 -14.05 2.88
C THR A 144 9.01 -15.08 3.03
N HIS A 145 8.81 -16.33 2.58
CA HIS A 145 9.83 -17.37 2.72
C HIS A 145 10.83 -17.34 1.56
N PRO A 146 12.14 -17.34 1.81
CA PRO A 146 13.06 -17.88 0.83
C PRO A 146 12.71 -19.36 0.64
N GLU A 147 12.55 -19.84 -0.58
CA GLU A 147 12.61 -21.28 -0.82
C GLU A 147 13.94 -21.82 -0.24
N PRO A 148 13.92 -22.96 0.47
CA PRO A 148 15.11 -23.56 1.05
C PRO A 148 16.14 -24.00 0.01
#